data_AF-A0A0X8XAH7-F1
#
_entry.id   AF-A0A0X8XAH7-F1
#
_cell.length_a   1.000
_cell.length_b   1.000
_cell.length_c   1.000
_cell.angle_alpha   90.00
_cell.angle_beta   90.00
_cell.angle_gamma   90.00
#
_symmetry.space_group_name_H-M   'P 1'
#
loop_
_entity.id
_entity.type
_entity.pdbx_description
1 polymer ?
#
loop_
_entity_poly.entity_id
_entity_poly.type
_entity_poly.pdbx_seq_one_letter_code
_entity_poly.pdbx_strand_id
1 'polypeptide(L)'
;MTRFMPLGKDRRKDIDKATMLGLFGGGEKLAKWRLSVAIILGGAALGAHAYDFRGGGVLPDGSSEHRLTFSSHSWEQDERDEDLLIANPAFRYGISTGHDIEIGLPVRQVDDKRDLHGVEFAFGFPLAADADNDSHVTLTAHGRLLPTDEPWLGSGSEGAGLALHIGQRIGDSAARVDGFLGLERADVAYRDQEGYEAINRLRYATRLEQGLGQSLALSAELETHIGLSGEEVQNQFALYVRPGLRWSPTPHSDWRLVYGQEVVERETAPSDTIQLTFVYTPEPRESRQSLTARIEQLEAEKRRLAQNDEQLFARTASLRRDSESQDERLTELGDELSAEAESLRTNLSFLGSRTADNRDAIERLERRSGALHIEVVNRSGERAPASQLIEELERQGHRIVRRVERVDEPPRDVTEVHYREGFVTAATTLGETLPGSPEVSAADPEIPRGANVRIIVGADFPVEEPAPEEAGPDEADDEDADTGDTAAEDDEE
;
A
#
# COMPACT_ATOMS: atom_id res chain seq x y z
N MET A 1 10.97 75.18 -48.86
CA MET A 1 11.87 74.84 -47.73
C MET A 1 11.32 73.61 -47.03
N THR A 2 12.05 72.51 -47.07
CA THR A 2 11.67 71.24 -46.41
C THR A 2 12.34 71.14 -45.05
N ARG A 3 11.58 70.79 -44.00
CA ARG A 3 12.15 70.41 -42.70
C ARG A 3 12.23 68.89 -42.61
N PHE A 4 13.42 68.38 -42.30
CA PHE A 4 13.59 67.01 -41.81
C PHE A 4 13.20 66.95 -40.33
N MET A 5 12.67 65.79 -39.91
CA MET A 5 12.75 65.30 -38.53
C MET A 5 13.28 63.85 -38.57
N PRO A 6 14.03 63.41 -37.53
CA PRO A 6 14.78 62.16 -37.58
C PRO A 6 13.92 60.93 -37.27
N LEU A 7 14.36 59.76 -37.75
CA LEU A 7 13.77 58.49 -37.32
C LEU A 7 14.14 58.19 -35.87
N GLY A 8 13.13 58.00 -35.02
CA GLY A 8 13.29 57.25 -33.77
C GLY A 8 13.54 55.78 -34.07
N LYS A 9 14.49 55.16 -33.36
CA LYS A 9 14.60 53.71 -33.31
C LYS A 9 13.62 53.21 -32.26
N ASP A 10 12.71 52.32 -32.62
CA ASP A 10 12.59 51.03 -31.95
C ASP A 10 11.76 50.04 -32.79
N ARG A 11 12.37 48.89 -33.08
CA ARG A 11 11.78 47.76 -33.82
C ARG A 11 12.37 46.46 -33.28
N ARG A 12 11.90 46.03 -32.11
CA ARG A 12 12.23 44.73 -31.49
C ARG A 12 11.09 44.25 -30.57
N LYS A 13 10.06 43.61 -31.15
CA LYS A 13 9.21 42.53 -30.57
C LYS A 13 7.96 42.29 -31.46
N ASP A 14 8.16 41.80 -32.69
CA ASP A 14 7.09 41.38 -33.63
C ASP A 14 7.32 39.94 -34.13
N ILE A 15 7.81 39.08 -33.24
CA ILE A 15 8.06 37.63 -33.38
C ILE A 15 7.98 37.09 -31.93
N ASP A 16 7.19 36.08 -31.54
CA ASP A 16 6.33 35.12 -32.25
C ASP A 16 4.92 35.08 -31.60
N LYS A 17 3.85 35.08 -32.41
CA LYS A 17 2.48 34.67 -31.97
C LYS A 17 1.63 34.05 -33.09
N ALA A 18 1.95 34.30 -34.36
CA ALA A 18 1.21 33.75 -35.51
C ALA A 18 1.49 32.25 -35.79
N THR A 19 2.58 31.71 -35.26
CA THR A 19 3.15 30.42 -35.72
C THR A 19 2.48 29.17 -35.10
N MET A 20 1.74 29.30 -33.98
CA MET A 20 1.04 28.16 -33.33
C MET A 20 -0.42 27.95 -33.78
N LEU A 21 -1.02 28.83 -34.59
CA LEU A 21 -2.42 28.69 -35.05
C LEU A 21 -2.56 27.96 -36.41
N GLY A 22 -1.46 27.43 -36.96
CA GLY A 22 -1.40 26.89 -38.33
C GLY A 22 -1.98 25.48 -38.58
N LEU A 23 -2.62 24.83 -37.59
CA LEU A 23 -2.95 23.39 -37.65
C LEU A 23 -4.45 23.02 -37.65
N PHE A 24 -5.39 23.97 -37.55
CA PHE A 24 -6.83 23.67 -37.48
C PHE A 24 -7.66 24.26 -38.65
N GLY A 25 -7.34 23.83 -39.87
CA GLY A 25 -8.14 24.14 -41.06
C GLY A 25 -9.47 23.35 -41.10
N GLY A 26 -10.56 23.91 -40.54
CA GLY A 26 -11.84 23.18 -40.42
C GLY A 26 -13.11 24.02 -40.17
N GLY A 27 -13.14 25.27 -40.64
CA GLY A 27 -14.10 26.32 -40.21
C GLY A 27 -15.58 25.92 -40.09
N GLU A 28 -16.17 25.28 -41.10
CA GLU A 28 -17.61 24.96 -41.08
C GLU A 28 -18.01 23.78 -40.18
N LYS A 29 -17.10 22.83 -39.93
CA LYS A 29 -17.42 21.67 -39.06
C LYS A 29 -17.35 22.04 -37.58
N LEU A 30 -16.39 22.86 -37.18
CA LEU A 30 -16.27 23.38 -35.82
C LEU A 30 -17.49 24.22 -35.40
N ALA A 31 -18.05 25.03 -36.31
CA ALA A 31 -19.24 25.82 -36.02
C ALA A 31 -20.46 24.96 -35.68
N LYS A 32 -20.69 23.86 -36.41
CA LYS A 32 -21.80 22.94 -36.17
C LYS A 32 -21.63 22.15 -34.87
N TRP A 33 -20.40 21.70 -34.57
CA TRP A 33 -20.13 20.97 -33.32
C TRP A 33 -20.31 21.86 -32.09
N ARG A 34 -19.83 23.11 -32.14
CA ARG A 34 -20.09 24.12 -31.09
C ARG A 34 -21.58 24.38 -30.88
N LEU A 35 -22.37 24.46 -31.96
CA LEU A 35 -23.82 24.65 -31.87
C LEU A 35 -24.53 23.44 -31.23
N SER A 36 -24.15 22.21 -31.57
CA SER A 36 -24.70 21.00 -30.96
C SER A 36 -24.39 20.91 -29.46
N VAL A 37 -23.17 21.23 -29.04
CA VAL A 37 -22.78 21.28 -27.62
C VAL A 37 -23.54 22.40 -26.89
N ALA A 38 -23.66 23.59 -27.47
CA ALA A 38 -24.39 24.72 -26.87
C ALA A 38 -25.89 24.44 -26.69
N ILE A 39 -26.52 23.62 -27.55
CA ILE A 39 -27.92 23.23 -27.41
C ILE A 39 -28.13 22.19 -26.29
N ILE A 40 -27.15 21.31 -26.04
CA ILE A 40 -27.20 20.34 -24.93
C ILE A 40 -26.95 21.03 -23.57
N LEU A 41 -26.22 22.16 -23.56
CA LEU A 41 -25.83 22.91 -22.35
C LEU A 41 -26.70 24.17 -22.08
N GLY A 42 -27.83 24.33 -22.77
CA GLY A 42 -28.68 25.52 -22.69
C GLY A 42 -29.57 25.59 -21.43
N GLY A 43 -28.97 25.94 -20.27
CA GLY A 43 -29.61 25.77 -18.95
C GLY A 43 -29.66 26.95 -17.97
N ALA A 44 -29.36 28.18 -18.40
CA ALA A 44 -29.42 29.45 -17.64
C ALA A 44 -28.50 29.61 -16.40
N ALA A 45 -27.78 30.73 -16.39
CA ALA A 45 -26.93 31.21 -15.30
C ALA A 45 -27.27 32.67 -14.94
N LEU A 46 -26.68 33.18 -13.86
CA LEU A 46 -26.02 34.49 -13.80
C LEU A 46 -24.63 34.31 -13.06
N GLY A 47 -24.17 35.16 -12.13
CA GLY A 47 -22.76 35.26 -11.60
C GLY A 47 -22.70 35.55 -10.08
N ALA A 48 -21.71 35.24 -9.21
CA ALA A 48 -20.45 34.46 -9.19
C ALA A 48 -20.43 33.65 -7.83
N HIS A 49 -19.40 33.01 -7.22
CA HIS A 49 -17.92 33.00 -7.36
C HIS A 49 -17.32 31.70 -6.70
N ALA A 50 -16.10 31.72 -6.13
CA ALA A 50 -15.28 30.55 -5.73
C ALA A 50 -15.67 29.79 -4.42
N TYR A 51 -16.32 28.64 -4.59
CA TYR A 51 -16.07 27.41 -3.81
C TYR A 51 -15.59 26.34 -4.80
N ASP A 52 -14.68 25.44 -4.44
CA ASP A 52 -14.29 24.34 -5.35
C ASP A 52 -15.47 23.43 -5.71
N PHE A 53 -15.35 22.67 -6.81
CA PHE A 53 -16.16 21.45 -6.98
C PHE A 53 -15.64 20.39 -5.97
N ARG A 54 -16.03 20.57 -4.70
CA ARG A 54 -15.65 19.67 -3.59
C ARG A 54 -16.18 18.27 -3.87
N GLY A 55 -15.38 17.25 -3.57
CA GLY A 55 -15.71 15.85 -3.88
C GLY A 55 -17.02 15.42 -3.25
N GLY A 56 -18.03 15.17 -4.08
CA GLY A 56 -19.35 14.73 -3.65
C GLY A 56 -19.33 13.37 -2.94
N GLY A 57 -20.38 13.10 -2.17
CA GLY A 57 -20.46 11.99 -1.24
C GLY A 57 -20.13 12.44 0.18
N VAL A 58 -20.02 11.48 1.11
CA VAL A 58 -19.64 11.73 2.50
C VAL A 58 -18.53 10.75 2.89
N LEU A 59 -17.55 11.22 3.66
CA LEU A 59 -16.46 10.36 4.12
C LEU A 59 -16.95 9.25 5.09
N PRO A 60 -16.48 7.99 4.93
CA PRO A 60 -16.69 6.92 5.91
C PRO A 60 -16.23 7.30 7.34
N ASP A 61 -16.91 6.79 8.35
CA ASP A 61 -16.61 7.06 9.77
C ASP A 61 -15.14 6.74 10.12
N GLY A 62 -14.43 7.72 10.69
CA GLY A 62 -13.03 7.61 11.06
C GLY A 62 -12.03 7.81 9.90
N SER A 63 -12.49 7.96 8.65
CA SER A 63 -11.64 8.34 7.52
C SER A 63 -11.44 9.86 7.46
N SER A 64 -10.39 10.29 6.75
CA SER A 64 -10.05 11.70 6.59
C SER A 64 -9.50 11.97 5.20
N GLU A 65 -9.79 13.15 4.66
CA GLU A 65 -9.27 13.66 3.39
C GLU A 65 -8.50 14.96 3.67
N HIS A 66 -7.25 15.03 3.20
CA HIS A 66 -6.39 16.22 3.27
C HIS A 66 -6.33 16.84 1.87
N ARG A 67 -6.83 18.06 1.72
CA ARG A 67 -6.90 18.77 0.43
C ARG A 67 -5.99 19.99 0.44
N LEU A 68 -5.35 20.28 -0.69
CA LEU A 68 -4.60 21.50 -0.92
C LEU A 68 -4.87 21.99 -2.34
N THR A 69 -5.75 22.99 -2.47
CA THR A 69 -5.98 23.70 -3.73
C THR A 69 -5.06 24.91 -3.82
N PHE A 70 -4.36 25.06 -4.93
CA PHE A 70 -3.82 26.34 -5.40
C PHE A 70 -4.68 26.81 -6.59
N SER A 71 -5.13 28.05 -6.58
CA SER A 71 -5.89 28.63 -7.70
C SER A 71 -5.43 30.05 -8.02
N SER A 72 -5.11 30.28 -9.29
CA SER A 72 -4.83 31.58 -9.88
C SER A 72 -6.07 32.05 -10.64
N HIS A 73 -6.42 33.33 -10.49
CA HIS A 73 -7.53 33.97 -11.17
C HIS A 73 -7.04 35.29 -11.75
N SER A 74 -7.32 35.56 -13.02
CA SER A 74 -6.98 36.83 -13.68
C SER A 74 -8.24 37.57 -14.08
N TRP A 75 -8.19 38.90 -14.02
CA TRP A 75 -9.27 39.79 -14.43
C TRP A 75 -8.79 40.66 -15.60
N GLU A 76 -9.58 40.75 -16.67
CA GLU A 76 -9.30 41.63 -17.81
C GLU A 76 -10.17 42.89 -17.68
N GLN A 77 -9.71 43.87 -16.88
CA GLN A 77 -10.48 45.11 -16.61
C GLN A 77 -9.56 46.35 -16.59
N ASP A 78 -9.95 47.39 -17.33
CA ASP A 78 -9.37 48.75 -17.37
C ASP A 78 -7.85 48.88 -17.07
N GLU A 79 -7.03 48.27 -17.93
CA GLU A 79 -5.56 48.34 -17.94
C GLU A 79 -4.86 47.81 -16.67
N ARG A 80 -5.52 46.96 -15.86
CA ARG A 80 -4.92 46.33 -14.66
C ARG A 80 -5.05 44.81 -14.64
N ASP A 81 -3.93 44.14 -14.86
CA ASP A 81 -3.77 42.71 -14.63
C ASP A 81 -3.72 42.41 -13.10
N GLU A 82 -4.87 42.37 -12.42
CA GLU A 82 -4.93 41.97 -10.99
C GLU A 82 -4.89 40.44 -10.83
N ASP A 83 -3.67 39.88 -10.75
CA ASP A 83 -3.41 38.45 -10.49
C ASP A 83 -3.78 38.06 -9.04
N LEU A 84 -4.81 37.22 -8.89
CA LEU A 84 -5.31 36.70 -7.62
C LEU A 84 -4.90 35.23 -7.42
N LEU A 85 -3.91 35.01 -6.56
CA LEU A 85 -3.49 33.66 -6.13
C LEU A 85 -4.14 33.29 -4.79
N ILE A 86 -4.71 32.10 -4.70
CA ILE A 86 -5.29 31.53 -3.46
C ILE A 86 -4.64 30.17 -3.20
N ALA A 87 -4.30 29.90 -1.95
CA ALA A 87 -3.93 28.57 -1.46
C ALA A 87 -4.94 28.16 -0.37
N ASN A 88 -5.76 27.15 -0.63
CA ASN A 88 -6.75 26.63 0.31
C ASN A 88 -6.36 25.21 0.77
N PRO A 89 -5.54 25.09 1.83
CA PRO A 89 -5.43 23.85 2.61
C PRO A 89 -6.74 23.61 3.35
N ALA A 90 -7.32 22.43 3.17
CA ALA A 90 -8.52 21.99 3.87
C ALA A 90 -8.35 20.55 4.42
N PHE A 91 -9.07 20.26 5.49
CA PHE A 91 -9.12 18.96 6.14
C PHE A 91 -10.57 18.55 6.34
N ARG A 92 -10.91 17.34 5.90
CA ARG A 92 -12.25 16.75 5.98
C ARG A 92 -12.19 15.44 6.76
N TYR A 93 -13.18 15.19 7.60
CA TYR A 93 -13.23 14.03 8.49
C TYR A 93 -14.63 13.41 8.55
N GLY A 94 -14.70 12.11 8.29
CA GLY A 94 -15.93 11.32 8.35
C GLY A 94 -16.31 10.95 9.78
N ILE A 95 -17.58 11.18 10.13
CA ILE A 95 -18.15 11.02 11.46
C ILE A 95 -19.24 9.94 11.41
N SER A 96 -19.28 9.13 12.48
CA SER A 96 -20.32 8.13 12.76
C SER A 96 -21.72 8.59 12.37
N THR A 97 -22.53 7.67 11.83
CA THR A 97 -23.78 7.91 11.08
C THR A 97 -23.61 8.45 9.65
N GLY A 98 -22.38 8.48 9.13
CA GLY A 98 -22.11 8.80 7.71
C GLY A 98 -22.29 10.28 7.39
N HIS A 99 -21.95 11.15 8.34
CA HIS A 99 -21.84 12.60 8.16
C HIS A 99 -20.35 12.98 8.04
N ASP A 100 -20.03 14.17 7.55
CA ASP A 100 -18.66 14.69 7.63
C ASP A 100 -18.59 16.17 8.04
N ILE A 101 -17.38 16.59 8.42
CA ILE A 101 -17.02 17.99 8.63
C ILE A 101 -15.79 18.28 7.77
N GLU A 102 -15.81 19.40 7.05
CA GLU A 102 -14.65 19.98 6.38
C GLU A 102 -14.30 21.33 7.00
N ILE A 103 -13.00 21.60 7.18
CA ILE A 103 -12.46 22.89 7.62
C ILE A 103 -11.40 23.34 6.61
N GLY A 104 -11.58 24.53 6.03
CA GLY A 104 -10.64 25.14 5.08
C GLY A 104 -10.01 26.41 5.65
N LEU A 105 -8.76 26.68 5.27
CA LEU A 105 -7.99 27.86 5.70
C LEU A 105 -7.44 28.62 4.48
N PRO A 106 -8.31 29.23 3.64
CA PRO A 106 -7.90 29.91 2.41
C PRO A 106 -6.97 31.09 2.69
N VAL A 107 -5.71 30.99 2.26
CA VAL A 107 -4.75 32.09 2.23
C VAL A 107 -4.82 32.77 0.87
N ARG A 108 -5.05 34.08 0.84
CA ARG A 108 -5.13 34.90 -0.36
C ARG A 108 -3.84 35.70 -0.55
N GLN A 109 -3.35 35.78 -1.77
CA GLN A 109 -2.32 36.71 -2.21
C GLN A 109 -2.86 37.61 -3.32
N VAL A 110 -2.61 38.91 -3.19
CA VAL A 110 -2.80 39.93 -4.23
C VAL A 110 -1.56 40.81 -4.21
N ASP A 111 -0.88 40.98 -5.34
CA ASP A 111 0.47 41.55 -5.42
C ASP A 111 1.44 40.88 -4.41
N ASP A 112 2.27 41.67 -3.72
CA ASP A 112 3.15 41.25 -2.63
C ASP A 112 2.42 40.97 -1.30
N LYS A 113 1.10 41.24 -1.20
CA LYS A 113 0.35 41.15 0.07
C LYS A 113 -0.29 39.77 0.24
N ARG A 114 -0.21 39.21 1.45
CA ARG A 114 -0.76 37.90 1.82
C ARG A 114 -1.57 37.99 3.10
N ASP A 115 -2.73 37.33 3.14
CA ASP A 115 -3.62 37.30 4.29
C ASP A 115 -4.43 36.00 4.38
N LEU A 116 -4.93 35.65 5.56
CA LEU A 116 -5.87 34.56 5.78
C LEU A 116 -7.30 35.06 5.48
N HIS A 117 -7.87 34.61 4.37
CA HIS A 117 -9.16 35.13 3.87
C HIS A 117 -10.38 34.65 4.69
N GLY A 118 -10.17 33.77 5.66
CA GLY A 118 -11.18 33.29 6.61
C GLY A 118 -10.89 31.87 7.11
N VAL A 119 -11.80 31.37 7.95
CA VAL A 119 -11.95 29.94 8.24
C VAL A 119 -13.22 29.47 7.56
N GLU A 120 -13.10 28.55 6.60
CA GLU A 120 -14.23 27.90 5.96
C GLU A 120 -14.64 26.66 6.74
N PHE A 121 -15.93 26.40 6.81
CA PHE A 121 -16.48 25.18 7.40
C PHE A 121 -17.56 24.60 6.50
N ALA A 122 -17.67 23.28 6.47
CA ALA A 122 -18.79 22.57 5.83
C ALA A 122 -19.17 21.31 6.62
N PHE A 123 -20.43 20.93 6.52
CA PHE A 123 -21.05 19.78 7.19
C PHE A 123 -21.84 18.99 6.14
N GLY A 124 -21.37 17.78 5.80
CA GLY A 124 -22.02 16.89 4.84
C GLY A 124 -23.09 16.00 5.49
N PHE A 125 -24.29 15.98 4.89
CA PHE A 125 -25.43 15.17 5.28
C PHE A 125 -25.82 14.25 4.11
N PRO A 126 -25.79 12.91 4.27
CA PRO A 126 -26.20 12.00 3.22
C PRO A 126 -27.73 12.01 3.09
N LEU A 127 -28.24 12.27 1.88
CA LEU A 127 -29.67 12.13 1.57
C LEU A 127 -29.97 10.78 0.89
N ALA A 128 -29.04 10.33 0.04
CA ALA A 128 -29.04 8.99 -0.55
C ALA A 128 -27.59 8.55 -0.83
N ALA A 129 -27.33 7.25 -0.75
CA ALA A 129 -26.10 6.64 -1.20
C ALA A 129 -26.39 5.21 -1.67
N ASP A 130 -25.86 4.85 -2.83
CA ASP A 130 -25.87 3.51 -3.41
C ASP A 130 -24.42 3.16 -3.77
N ALA A 131 -23.87 2.22 -3.02
CA ALA A 131 -22.47 1.81 -3.13
C ALA A 131 -22.20 1.00 -4.40
N ASP A 132 -23.21 0.29 -4.93
CA ASP A 132 -23.04 -0.60 -6.09
C ASP A 132 -22.90 0.22 -7.39
N ASN A 133 -23.58 1.38 -7.45
CA ASN A 133 -23.57 2.29 -8.61
C ASN A 133 -22.65 3.53 -8.45
N ASP A 134 -21.84 3.62 -7.39
CA ASP A 134 -21.07 4.85 -7.02
C ASP A 134 -21.95 6.11 -7.08
N SER A 135 -23.19 5.99 -6.60
CA SER A 135 -24.18 7.07 -6.68
C SER A 135 -24.52 7.63 -5.31
N HIS A 136 -24.65 8.94 -5.22
CA HIS A 136 -24.88 9.63 -3.97
C HIS A 136 -25.59 10.96 -4.16
N VAL A 137 -26.31 11.37 -3.12
CA VAL A 137 -26.88 12.70 -2.97
C VAL A 137 -26.52 13.21 -1.58
N THR A 138 -25.76 14.30 -1.52
CA THR A 138 -25.28 14.91 -0.27
C THR A 138 -25.79 16.34 -0.18
N LEU A 139 -26.43 16.69 0.93
CA LEU A 139 -26.70 18.08 1.30
C LEU A 139 -25.53 18.57 2.16
N THR A 140 -24.94 19.70 1.80
CA THR A 140 -23.78 20.28 2.47
C THR A 140 -24.14 21.67 3.01
N ALA A 141 -24.25 21.80 4.32
CA ALA A 141 -24.36 23.12 4.97
C ALA A 141 -22.95 23.67 5.17
N HIS A 142 -22.67 24.88 4.68
CA HIS A 142 -21.32 25.45 4.69
C HIS A 142 -21.32 26.93 5.06
N GLY A 143 -20.15 27.48 5.34
CA GLY A 143 -19.98 28.90 5.62
C GLY A 143 -18.52 29.32 5.79
N ARG A 144 -18.32 30.61 6.03
CA ARG A 144 -17.01 31.24 6.23
C ARG A 144 -17.10 32.24 7.39
N LEU A 145 -16.17 32.12 8.33
CA LEU A 145 -15.91 33.09 9.39
C LEU A 145 -14.69 33.94 8.99
N LEU A 146 -14.70 35.22 9.30
CA LEU A 146 -13.56 36.11 9.04
C LEU A 146 -12.69 36.28 10.31
N PRO A 147 -11.38 36.56 10.19
CA PRO A 147 -10.62 37.13 11.30
C PRO A 147 -11.18 38.53 11.61
N THR A 148 -11.40 38.83 12.89
CA THR A 148 -12.15 40.02 13.33
C THR A 148 -11.41 41.35 13.19
N ASP A 149 -10.11 41.33 12.88
CA ASP A 149 -9.19 42.40 13.28
C ASP A 149 -8.53 43.18 12.11
N GLU A 150 -8.56 42.68 10.86
CA GLU A 150 -7.83 43.30 9.73
C GLU A 150 -8.68 43.51 8.45
N PRO A 151 -9.13 44.74 8.14
CA PRO A 151 -10.01 45.03 6.99
C PRO A 151 -9.27 45.27 5.66
N TRP A 152 -7.94 45.17 5.60
CA TRP A 152 -7.13 45.72 4.50
C TRP A 152 -7.00 44.82 3.26
N LEU A 153 -7.25 43.52 3.42
CA LEU A 153 -7.05 42.49 2.39
C LEU A 153 -8.26 41.56 2.21
N GLY A 154 -9.12 41.48 3.22
CA GLY A 154 -10.42 40.85 3.09
C GLY A 154 -11.42 41.72 2.33
N SER A 155 -11.65 41.44 1.05
CA SER A 155 -12.99 41.53 0.47
C SER A 155 -13.88 40.39 1.01
N GLY A 156 -13.74 40.11 2.31
CA GLY A 156 -14.28 38.95 2.98
C GLY A 156 -15.74 39.19 3.27
N SER A 157 -16.57 38.24 2.86
CA SER A 157 -17.89 38.08 3.43
C SER A 157 -17.84 37.02 4.53
N GLU A 158 -18.45 37.33 5.67
CA GLU A 158 -19.04 36.26 6.46
C GLU A 158 -20.16 35.65 5.63
N GLY A 159 -20.30 34.33 5.65
CA GLY A 159 -21.23 33.67 4.73
C GLY A 159 -21.71 32.33 5.22
N ALA A 160 -22.89 31.95 4.76
CA ALA A 160 -23.51 30.66 5.03
C ALA A 160 -24.35 30.23 3.82
N GLY A 161 -24.34 28.94 3.52
CA GLY A 161 -25.04 28.39 2.37
C GLY A 161 -25.41 26.92 2.53
N LEU A 162 -26.25 26.45 1.60
CA LEU A 162 -26.65 25.06 1.44
C LEU A 162 -26.29 24.64 0.02
N ALA A 163 -25.63 23.49 -0.15
CA ALA A 163 -25.33 22.93 -1.46
C ALA A 163 -25.82 21.49 -1.58
N LEU A 164 -26.51 21.17 -2.67
CA LEU A 164 -26.83 19.80 -3.06
C LEU A 164 -25.75 19.29 -4.02
N HIS A 165 -25.02 18.27 -3.61
CA HIS A 165 -24.12 17.50 -4.46
C HIS A 165 -24.85 16.23 -4.90
N ILE A 166 -24.77 15.91 -6.19
CA ILE A 166 -25.25 14.66 -6.77
C ILE A 166 -24.08 14.06 -7.54
N GLY A 167 -23.86 12.76 -7.47
CA GLY A 167 -22.93 12.08 -8.37
C GLY A 167 -23.40 10.68 -8.68
N GLN A 168 -23.08 10.21 -9.88
CA GLN A 168 -23.49 8.92 -10.40
C GLN A 168 -22.52 8.43 -11.48
N ARG A 169 -22.16 7.15 -11.44
CA ARG A 169 -21.46 6.46 -12.53
C ARG A 169 -22.42 6.04 -13.64
N ILE A 170 -22.04 6.21 -14.90
CA ILE A 170 -22.87 5.85 -16.05
C ILE A 170 -22.67 4.36 -16.37
N GLY A 171 -23.38 3.50 -15.64
CA GLY A 171 -23.29 2.03 -15.76
C GLY A 171 -21.86 1.51 -15.58
N ASP A 172 -21.51 0.44 -16.29
CA ASP A 172 -20.18 -0.19 -16.20
C ASP A 172 -19.04 0.71 -16.69
N SER A 173 -19.35 1.79 -17.43
CA SER A 173 -18.34 2.65 -18.04
C SER A 173 -17.46 3.35 -17.00
N ALA A 174 -16.27 3.78 -17.41
CA ALA A 174 -15.43 4.67 -16.61
C ALA A 174 -15.88 6.15 -16.67
N ALA A 175 -17.13 6.42 -17.05
CA ALA A 175 -17.71 7.76 -17.08
C ALA A 175 -18.56 8.03 -15.83
N ARG A 176 -18.41 9.22 -15.26
CA ARG A 176 -19.13 9.68 -14.07
C ARG A 176 -19.64 11.09 -14.31
N VAL A 177 -20.87 11.35 -13.86
CA VAL A 177 -21.45 12.69 -13.84
C VAL A 177 -21.59 13.13 -12.39
N ASP A 178 -21.12 14.34 -12.09
CA ASP A 178 -21.35 15.01 -10.82
C ASP A 178 -22.09 16.33 -11.07
N GLY A 179 -23.18 16.56 -10.35
CA GLY A 179 -23.96 17.80 -10.34
C GLY A 179 -23.83 18.53 -9.00
N PHE A 180 -23.88 19.85 -9.06
CA PHE A 180 -23.85 20.74 -7.89
C PHE A 180 -24.96 21.78 -7.99
N LEU A 181 -25.65 22.06 -6.89
CA LEU A 181 -26.60 23.18 -6.76
C LEU A 181 -26.45 23.84 -5.38
N GLY A 182 -25.74 24.95 -5.32
CA GLY A 182 -25.53 25.80 -4.15
C GLY A 182 -26.49 26.99 -4.09
N LEU A 183 -26.90 27.35 -2.88
CA LEU A 183 -27.50 28.63 -2.52
C LEU A 183 -26.71 29.22 -1.36
N GLU A 184 -26.11 30.38 -1.58
CA GLU A 184 -25.13 31.00 -0.69
C GLU A 184 -25.58 32.43 -0.32
N ARG A 185 -25.45 32.79 0.95
CA ARG A 185 -25.49 34.18 1.41
C ARG A 185 -24.10 34.62 1.83
N ALA A 186 -23.71 35.82 1.41
CA ALA A 186 -22.47 36.49 1.71
C ALA A 186 -22.77 37.91 2.21
N ASP A 187 -22.49 38.19 3.49
CA ASP A 187 -22.58 39.54 4.04
C ASP A 187 -21.23 40.25 3.82
N VAL A 188 -21.13 41.01 2.72
CA VAL A 188 -19.91 41.75 2.34
C VAL A 188 -19.88 43.12 3.03
N ALA A 189 -18.76 43.45 3.68
CA ALA A 189 -18.50 44.80 4.16
C ALA A 189 -18.20 45.75 2.99
N TYR A 190 -18.79 46.94 2.97
CA TYR A 190 -18.47 47.93 1.94
C TYR A 190 -17.01 48.39 2.06
N ARG A 191 -16.26 48.36 0.95
CA ARG A 191 -14.83 48.68 0.89
C ARG A 191 -14.47 50.07 1.42
N ASP A 192 -15.39 51.03 1.29
CA ASP A 192 -15.17 52.46 1.57
C ASP A 192 -16.29 53.10 2.44
N GLN A 193 -17.19 52.32 3.06
CA GLN A 193 -18.34 52.85 3.82
C GLN A 193 -18.68 52.04 5.09
N GLU A 194 -19.32 52.67 6.09
CA GLU A 194 -19.88 51.96 7.25
C GLU A 194 -21.16 51.19 6.84
N GLY A 195 -21.03 49.89 6.58
CA GLY A 195 -22.17 49.00 6.36
C GLY A 195 -21.79 47.64 5.78
N TYR A 196 -22.81 46.79 5.65
CA TYR A 196 -22.71 45.47 5.01
C TYR A 196 -23.84 45.31 3.98
N GLU A 197 -23.55 44.67 2.85
CA GLU A 197 -24.55 44.20 1.90
C GLU A 197 -24.76 42.68 2.02
N ALA A 198 -26.02 42.27 2.16
CA ALA A 198 -26.42 40.87 2.16
C ALA A 198 -26.61 40.36 0.72
N ILE A 199 -25.52 39.88 0.14
CA ILE A 199 -25.47 39.30 -1.21
C ILE A 199 -26.01 37.87 -1.16
N ASN A 200 -26.99 37.54 -1.99
CA ASN A 200 -27.45 36.17 -2.17
C ASN A 200 -27.08 35.67 -3.57
N ARG A 201 -26.56 34.45 -3.65
CA ARG A 201 -26.05 33.81 -4.88
C ARG A 201 -26.59 32.39 -5.01
N LEU A 202 -27.10 32.01 -6.19
CA LEU A 202 -27.21 30.61 -6.57
C LEU A 202 -25.89 30.17 -7.24
N ARG A 203 -25.65 28.86 -7.29
CA ARG A 203 -24.57 28.25 -8.07
C ARG A 203 -25.00 26.88 -8.57
N TYR A 204 -24.74 26.60 -9.83
CA TYR A 204 -24.96 25.30 -10.45
C TYR A 204 -23.69 24.88 -11.17
N ALA A 205 -23.32 23.61 -11.08
CA ALA A 205 -22.28 23.06 -11.93
C ALA A 205 -22.64 21.63 -12.35
N THR A 206 -22.14 21.21 -13.49
CA THR A 206 -22.21 19.82 -13.94
C THR A 206 -20.89 19.43 -14.57
N ARG A 207 -20.29 18.39 -14.00
CA ARG A 207 -19.04 17.79 -14.42
C ARG A 207 -19.32 16.44 -15.04
N LEU A 208 -18.80 16.23 -16.25
CA LEU A 208 -18.62 14.91 -16.84
C LEU A 208 -17.14 14.54 -16.70
N GLU A 209 -16.84 13.45 -16.00
CA GLU A 209 -15.51 12.86 -15.95
C GLU A 209 -15.49 11.52 -16.72
N GLN A 210 -14.39 11.26 -17.43
CA GLN A 210 -14.15 10.05 -18.22
C GLN A 210 -12.75 9.51 -17.87
N GLY A 211 -12.70 8.34 -17.25
CA GLY A 211 -11.46 7.59 -17.04
C GLY A 211 -10.82 7.17 -18.37
N LEU A 212 -9.50 7.35 -18.47
CA LEU A 212 -8.65 6.92 -19.58
C LEU A 212 -7.76 5.71 -19.20
N GLY A 213 -7.86 5.25 -17.95
CA GLY A 213 -7.10 4.14 -17.39
C GLY A 213 -7.33 4.07 -15.87
N GLN A 214 -6.53 3.27 -15.16
CA GLN A 214 -6.65 3.11 -13.70
C GLN A 214 -6.30 4.37 -12.90
N SER A 215 -5.48 5.26 -13.46
CA SER A 215 -4.87 6.38 -12.74
C SER A 215 -4.98 7.73 -13.46
N LEU A 216 -5.80 7.82 -14.53
CA LEU A 216 -5.93 9.04 -15.32
C LEU A 216 -7.37 9.23 -15.79
N ALA A 217 -7.92 10.44 -15.64
CA ALA A 217 -9.22 10.82 -16.16
C ALA A 217 -9.22 12.24 -16.73
N LEU A 218 -10.07 12.48 -17.74
CA LEU A 218 -10.38 13.82 -18.23
C LEU A 218 -11.75 14.25 -17.70
N SER A 219 -11.88 15.52 -17.32
CA SER A 219 -13.15 16.12 -16.93
C SER A 219 -13.48 17.34 -17.79
N ALA A 220 -14.77 17.54 -18.06
CA ALA A 220 -15.31 18.77 -18.57
C ALA A 220 -16.44 19.21 -17.64
N GLU A 221 -16.27 20.39 -17.02
CA GLU A 221 -17.18 20.94 -16.04
C GLU A 221 -17.76 22.24 -16.59
N LEU A 222 -19.10 22.32 -16.69
CA LEU A 222 -19.82 23.55 -16.95
C LEU A 222 -20.22 24.13 -15.59
N GLU A 223 -19.81 25.35 -15.32
CA GLU A 223 -20.10 26.03 -14.06
C GLU A 223 -20.85 27.35 -14.30
N THR A 224 -21.71 27.68 -13.34
CA THR A 224 -22.77 28.69 -13.44
C THR A 224 -22.99 29.23 -12.03
N HIS A 225 -23.13 30.54 -11.89
CA HIS A 225 -23.59 31.13 -10.64
C HIS A 225 -24.95 31.82 -10.90
N ILE A 226 -25.55 32.57 -9.96
CA ILE A 226 -26.67 33.50 -10.20
C ILE A 226 -26.65 34.59 -9.13
N GLY A 227 -26.55 35.88 -9.50
CA GLY A 227 -26.72 36.99 -8.57
C GLY A 227 -28.19 37.24 -8.26
N LEU A 228 -28.63 36.92 -7.03
CA LEU A 228 -30.04 36.97 -6.63
C LEU A 228 -30.42 38.30 -5.93
N SER A 229 -29.51 38.86 -5.11
CA SER A 229 -29.70 40.16 -4.45
C SER A 229 -28.38 40.83 -4.10
N GLY A 230 -28.45 42.15 -3.94
CA GLY A 230 -27.34 43.08 -3.69
C GLY A 230 -27.29 44.14 -4.79
N GLU A 231 -27.08 45.42 -4.46
CA GLU A 231 -26.90 46.51 -5.42
C GLU A 231 -25.68 46.27 -6.33
N GLU A 232 -24.59 45.70 -5.80
CA GLU A 232 -23.44 45.32 -6.62
C GLU A 232 -23.71 44.07 -7.49
N VAL A 233 -24.69 43.23 -7.10
CA VAL A 233 -24.77 41.82 -7.55
C VAL A 233 -26.01 41.49 -8.39
N GLN A 234 -27.05 42.34 -8.36
CA GLN A 234 -28.20 42.18 -9.24
C GLN A 234 -27.78 42.21 -10.73
N ASN A 235 -28.19 41.18 -11.48
CA ASN A 235 -27.92 40.97 -12.91
C ASN A 235 -26.49 40.52 -13.31
N GLN A 236 -25.55 40.37 -12.36
CA GLN A 236 -24.20 39.83 -12.64
C GLN A 236 -24.30 38.45 -13.28
N PHE A 237 -23.62 38.14 -14.41
CA PHE A 237 -23.66 36.82 -15.09
C PHE A 237 -22.26 36.24 -15.33
N ALA A 238 -22.03 34.98 -14.95
CA ALA A 238 -20.81 34.22 -15.25
C ALA A 238 -21.15 32.79 -15.66
N LEU A 239 -20.62 32.35 -16.82
CA LEU A 239 -20.74 30.97 -17.31
C LEU A 239 -19.35 30.46 -17.67
N TYR A 240 -18.90 29.43 -16.97
CA TYR A 240 -17.56 28.87 -17.10
C TYR A 240 -17.58 27.54 -17.85
N VAL A 241 -16.62 27.35 -18.75
CA VAL A 241 -16.24 26.04 -19.27
C VAL A 241 -14.88 25.66 -18.70
N ARG A 242 -14.84 24.55 -17.96
CA ARG A 242 -13.72 24.14 -17.11
C ARG A 242 -13.20 22.75 -17.50
N PRO A 243 -12.38 22.62 -18.57
CA PRO A 243 -11.62 21.39 -18.83
C PRO A 243 -10.63 21.08 -17.70
N GLY A 244 -10.51 19.81 -17.33
CA GLY A 244 -9.55 19.37 -16.32
C GLY A 244 -9.01 17.96 -16.54
N LEU A 245 -7.89 17.68 -15.89
CA LEU A 245 -7.18 16.41 -15.88
C LEU A 245 -7.04 15.94 -14.43
N ARG A 246 -7.45 14.70 -14.14
CA ARG A 246 -7.21 14.02 -12.86
C ARG A 246 -6.17 12.93 -13.04
N TRP A 247 -5.20 12.86 -12.12
CA TRP A 247 -4.14 11.86 -12.08
C TRP A 247 -4.02 11.28 -10.67
N SER A 248 -4.16 9.96 -10.55
CA SER A 248 -4.18 9.22 -9.28
C SER A 248 -2.94 8.33 -9.17
N PRO A 249 -1.77 8.85 -8.76
CA PRO A 249 -0.53 8.06 -8.69
C PRO A 249 -0.59 6.92 -7.66
N THR A 250 -1.49 6.98 -6.67
CA THR A 250 -1.81 5.88 -5.75
C THR A 250 -3.32 5.85 -5.48
N PRO A 251 -3.88 4.77 -4.92
CA PRO A 251 -5.29 4.74 -4.48
C PRO A 251 -5.65 5.78 -3.41
N HIS A 252 -4.64 6.40 -2.79
CA HIS A 252 -4.75 7.30 -1.65
C HIS A 252 -4.40 8.75 -2.00
N SER A 253 -4.10 9.05 -3.28
CA SER A 253 -3.76 10.41 -3.69
C SER A 253 -4.20 10.75 -5.11
N ASP A 254 -4.81 11.93 -5.25
CA ASP A 254 -5.26 12.51 -6.51
C ASP A 254 -4.63 13.88 -6.73
N TRP A 255 -4.25 14.16 -7.97
CA TRP A 255 -3.93 15.49 -8.48
C TRP A 255 -4.99 15.87 -9.51
N ARG A 256 -5.63 17.03 -9.35
CA ARG A 256 -6.55 17.61 -10.33
C ARG A 256 -6.01 18.94 -10.82
N LEU A 257 -5.73 19.04 -12.13
CA LEU A 257 -5.49 20.30 -12.81
C LEU A 257 -6.77 20.72 -13.54
N VAL A 258 -7.27 21.91 -13.31
CA VAL A 258 -8.42 22.49 -14.03
C VAL A 258 -8.01 23.84 -14.59
N TYR A 259 -8.37 24.09 -15.85
CA TYR A 259 -8.37 25.43 -16.43
C TYR A 259 -9.84 25.80 -16.68
N GLY A 260 -10.26 27.01 -16.32
CA GLY A 260 -11.63 27.47 -16.49
C GLY A 260 -11.68 28.87 -17.08
N GLN A 261 -12.45 29.03 -18.16
CA GLN A 261 -12.59 30.29 -18.89
C GLN A 261 -14.04 30.77 -18.82
N GLU A 262 -14.27 32.07 -18.58
CA GLU A 262 -15.59 32.69 -18.71
C GLU A 262 -15.98 32.76 -20.21
N VAL A 263 -17.18 32.28 -20.55
CA VAL A 263 -17.68 32.18 -21.93
C VAL A 263 -18.72 33.28 -22.24
N VAL A 264 -19.17 34.01 -21.21
CA VAL A 264 -20.11 35.12 -21.34
C VAL A 264 -19.58 36.28 -20.50
N GLU A 265 -18.65 37.02 -21.08
CA GLU A 265 -18.04 38.23 -20.53
C GLU A 265 -19.12 39.18 -19.96
N ARG A 266 -19.13 39.35 -18.63
CA ARG A 266 -19.82 40.47 -17.97
C ARG A 266 -18.97 41.20 -16.93
N GLU A 267 -17.69 40.85 -16.81
CA GLU A 267 -16.75 41.43 -15.82
C GLU A 267 -17.14 41.15 -14.36
N THR A 268 -17.94 40.10 -14.10
CA THR A 268 -18.48 39.79 -12.76
C THR A 268 -17.79 38.62 -12.07
N ALA A 269 -16.86 37.98 -12.78
CA ALA A 269 -16.03 36.89 -12.34
C ALA A 269 -14.72 36.93 -13.17
N PRO A 270 -13.62 36.30 -12.71
CA PRO A 270 -12.33 36.31 -13.41
C PRO A 270 -12.43 35.65 -14.79
N SER A 271 -11.82 36.27 -15.81
CA SER A 271 -11.90 35.83 -17.21
C SER A 271 -11.27 34.46 -17.44
N ASP A 272 -10.14 34.21 -16.77
CA ASP A 272 -9.41 32.94 -16.76
C ASP A 272 -9.09 32.50 -15.32
N THR A 273 -9.13 31.18 -15.11
CA THR A 273 -8.80 30.51 -13.85
C THR A 273 -7.92 29.28 -14.08
N ILE A 274 -6.88 29.11 -13.27
CA ILE A 274 -6.03 27.91 -13.28
C ILE A 274 -5.99 27.35 -11.86
N GLN A 275 -6.37 26.10 -11.70
CA GLN A 275 -6.50 25.42 -10.42
C GLN A 275 -5.69 24.12 -10.40
N LEU A 276 -4.83 23.95 -9.41
CA LEU A 276 -4.14 22.70 -9.08
C LEU A 276 -4.54 22.26 -7.68
N THR A 277 -5.33 21.20 -7.58
CA THR A 277 -5.73 20.58 -6.31
C THR A 277 -4.98 19.27 -6.11
N PHE A 278 -4.34 19.12 -4.95
CA PHE A 278 -3.88 17.84 -4.42
C PHE A 278 -4.88 17.34 -3.38
N VAL A 279 -5.19 16.06 -3.42
CA VAL A 279 -6.00 15.34 -2.43
C VAL A 279 -5.19 14.16 -1.92
N TYR A 280 -5.15 13.98 -0.61
CA TYR A 280 -4.56 12.82 0.05
C TYR A 280 -5.54 12.23 1.05
N THR A 281 -5.97 11.00 0.80
CA THR A 281 -6.88 10.24 1.66
C THR A 281 -6.03 9.17 2.36
N PRO A 282 -5.42 9.45 3.53
CA PRO A 282 -4.72 8.44 4.30
C PRO A 282 -5.63 7.23 4.55
N GLU A 283 -5.05 6.03 4.54
CA GLU A 283 -5.78 4.80 4.82
C GLU A 283 -6.63 4.93 6.08
N PRO A 284 -7.93 4.54 6.04
CA PRO A 284 -8.79 4.60 7.19
C PRO A 284 -8.16 3.73 8.27
N ARG A 285 -7.67 4.38 9.35
CA ARG A 285 -7.11 3.67 10.50
C ARG A 285 -8.11 2.63 10.96
N GLU A 286 -7.66 1.40 11.18
CA GLU A 286 -8.53 0.31 11.64
C GLU A 286 -9.50 0.84 12.69
N SER A 287 -10.80 0.67 12.43
CA SER A 287 -11.85 1.26 13.25
C SER A 287 -11.61 0.92 14.73
N ARG A 288 -11.98 1.82 15.65
CA ARG A 288 -11.79 1.55 17.08
C ARG A 288 -12.46 0.23 17.50
N GLN A 289 -13.55 -0.17 16.85
CA GLN A 289 -14.21 -1.45 17.05
C GLN A 289 -13.39 -2.64 16.54
N SER A 290 -12.84 -2.59 15.32
CA SER A 290 -11.99 -3.67 14.78
C SER A 290 -10.68 -3.79 15.56
N LEU A 291 -10.06 -2.68 15.99
CA LEU A 291 -8.91 -2.70 16.91
C LEU A 291 -9.27 -3.34 18.25
N THR A 292 -10.42 -3.01 18.84
CA THR A 292 -10.87 -3.65 20.10
C THR A 292 -11.12 -5.15 19.90
N ALA A 293 -11.83 -5.55 18.85
CA ALA A 293 -12.06 -6.97 18.53
C ALA A 293 -10.74 -7.73 18.26
N ARG A 294 -9.76 -7.09 17.61
CA ARG A 294 -8.42 -7.65 17.37
C ARG A 294 -7.64 -7.82 18.68
N ILE A 295 -7.74 -6.87 19.60
CA ILE A 295 -7.15 -6.97 20.95
C ILE A 295 -7.83 -8.09 21.75
N GLU A 296 -9.16 -8.20 21.73
CA GLU A 296 -9.90 -9.28 22.38
C GLU A 296 -9.56 -10.66 21.80
N GLN A 297 -9.40 -10.76 20.47
CA GLN A 297 -8.93 -11.97 19.79
C GLN A 297 -7.51 -12.37 20.24
N LEU A 298 -6.57 -11.43 20.26
CA LEU A 298 -5.19 -11.66 20.70
C LEU A 298 -5.11 -12.00 22.20
N GLU A 299 -5.98 -11.43 23.04
CA GLU A 299 -6.10 -11.83 24.44
C GLU A 299 -6.67 -13.25 24.59
N ALA A 300 -7.68 -13.62 23.82
CA ALA A 300 -8.25 -14.97 23.84
C ALA A 300 -7.22 -16.01 23.37
N GLU A 301 -6.46 -15.72 22.31
CA GLU A 301 -5.36 -16.54 21.83
C GLU A 301 -4.24 -16.67 22.89
N LYS A 302 -3.82 -15.57 23.51
CA LYS A 302 -2.82 -15.58 24.60
C LYS A 302 -3.28 -16.42 25.80
N ARG A 303 -4.56 -16.37 26.17
CA ARG A 303 -5.15 -17.22 27.23
C ARG A 303 -5.13 -18.69 26.82
N ARG A 304 -5.43 -19.02 25.55
CA ARG A 304 -5.39 -20.38 25.00
C ARG A 304 -3.96 -20.94 24.96
N LEU A 305 -2.96 -20.13 24.62
CA LEU A 305 -1.55 -20.51 24.66
C LEU A 305 -1.11 -20.80 26.10
N ALA A 306 -1.42 -19.92 27.07
CA ALA A 306 -1.09 -20.16 28.48
C ALA A 306 -1.73 -21.44 29.05
N GLN A 307 -2.97 -21.77 28.63
CA GLN A 307 -3.62 -23.04 28.99
C GLN A 307 -2.94 -24.26 28.35
N ASN A 308 -2.43 -24.13 27.12
CA ASN A 308 -1.68 -25.19 26.46
C ASN A 308 -0.32 -25.40 27.13
N ASP A 309 0.39 -24.34 27.50
CA ASP A 309 1.64 -24.40 28.27
C ASP A 309 1.40 -25.09 29.64
N GLU A 310 0.33 -24.73 30.36
CA GLU A 310 -0.04 -25.40 31.62
C GLU A 310 -0.32 -26.90 31.43
N GLN A 311 -1.00 -27.29 30.35
CA GLN A 311 -1.22 -28.70 29.99
C GLN A 311 0.09 -29.42 29.63
N LEU A 312 1.01 -28.75 28.92
CA LEU A 312 2.33 -29.30 28.59
C LEU A 312 3.23 -29.44 29.84
N PHE A 313 3.18 -28.50 30.78
CA PHE A 313 3.83 -28.62 32.09
C PHE A 313 3.22 -29.74 32.93
N ALA A 314 1.89 -29.89 32.96
CA ALA A 314 1.23 -30.99 33.65
C ALA A 314 1.61 -32.36 33.04
N ARG A 315 1.66 -32.45 31.70
CA ARG A 315 2.02 -33.68 30.97
C ARG A 315 3.50 -34.04 31.09
N THR A 316 4.40 -33.06 31.08
CA THR A 316 5.83 -33.32 31.32
C THR A 316 6.10 -33.68 32.79
N ALA A 317 5.36 -33.08 33.74
CA ALA A 317 5.40 -33.49 35.15
C ALA A 317 4.83 -34.89 35.40
N SER A 318 3.80 -35.34 34.67
CA SER A 318 3.31 -36.73 34.76
C SER A 318 4.32 -37.70 34.15
N LEU A 319 4.77 -37.46 32.91
CA LEU A 319 5.79 -38.29 32.25
C LEU A 319 7.08 -38.41 33.06
N ARG A 320 7.47 -37.35 33.78
CA ARG A 320 8.60 -37.38 34.70
C ARG A 320 8.36 -38.33 35.89
N ARG A 321 7.20 -38.28 36.54
CA ARG A 321 6.85 -39.23 37.62
C ARG A 321 6.74 -40.66 37.11
N ASP A 322 6.20 -40.84 35.91
CA ASP A 322 6.09 -42.15 35.26
C ASP A 322 7.50 -42.70 35.01
N SER A 323 8.45 -41.89 34.53
CA SER A 323 9.87 -42.24 34.40
C SER A 323 10.52 -42.54 35.75
N GLU A 324 10.35 -41.67 36.75
CA GLU A 324 10.91 -41.88 38.10
C GLU A 324 10.39 -43.21 38.71
N SER A 325 9.13 -43.58 38.47
CA SER A 325 8.57 -44.89 38.87
C SER A 325 9.05 -46.08 38.03
N GLN A 326 9.50 -45.86 36.78
CA GLN A 326 10.15 -46.88 35.97
C GLN A 326 11.61 -47.07 36.39
N ASP A 327 12.31 -45.99 36.73
CA ASP A 327 13.68 -46.04 37.25
C ASP A 327 13.72 -46.71 38.65
N GLU A 328 12.73 -46.46 39.52
CA GLU A 328 12.53 -47.23 40.76
C GLU A 328 12.34 -48.72 40.47
N ARG A 329 11.44 -49.11 39.57
CA ARG A 329 11.21 -50.52 39.19
C ARG A 329 12.41 -51.18 38.51
N LEU A 330 13.18 -50.43 37.71
CA LEU A 330 14.42 -50.91 37.09
C LEU A 330 15.54 -51.05 38.14
N THR A 331 15.48 -50.30 39.24
CA THR A 331 16.36 -50.49 40.40
C THR A 331 15.93 -51.72 41.21
N GLU A 332 14.63 -51.90 41.50
CA GLU A 332 14.11 -53.11 42.16
C GLU A 332 14.43 -54.37 41.34
N LEU A 333 14.14 -54.37 40.03
CA LEU A 333 14.53 -55.46 39.12
C LEU A 333 16.04 -55.59 39.00
N GLY A 334 16.80 -54.49 39.10
CA GLY A 334 18.27 -54.49 39.10
C GLY A 334 18.85 -55.17 40.34
N ASP A 335 18.22 -54.98 41.50
CA ASP A 335 18.59 -55.62 42.76
C ASP A 335 18.13 -57.09 42.82
N GLU A 336 16.92 -57.41 42.33
CA GLU A 336 16.45 -58.79 42.16
C GLU A 336 17.37 -59.56 41.19
N LEU A 337 17.66 -59.00 40.01
CA LEU A 337 18.59 -59.59 39.05
C LEU A 337 20.03 -59.58 39.56
N SER A 338 20.42 -58.69 40.48
CA SER A 338 21.75 -58.74 41.11
C SER A 338 21.83 -59.85 42.15
N ALA A 339 20.77 -60.09 42.93
CA ALA A 339 20.68 -61.21 43.86
C ALA A 339 20.60 -62.56 43.11
N GLU A 340 19.83 -62.63 42.02
CA GLU A 340 19.79 -63.79 41.14
C GLU A 340 21.13 -63.96 40.40
N ALA A 341 21.77 -62.88 39.93
CA ALA A 341 23.10 -62.93 39.34
C ALA A 341 24.18 -63.31 40.36
N GLU A 342 24.07 -62.97 41.64
CA GLU A 342 25.02 -63.37 42.68
C GLU A 342 24.83 -64.83 43.10
N SER A 343 23.58 -65.32 43.12
CA SER A 343 23.24 -66.75 43.15
C SER A 343 23.83 -67.49 41.93
N LEU A 344 23.58 -67.01 40.72
CA LEU A 344 24.11 -67.58 39.48
C LEU A 344 25.64 -67.47 39.40
N ARG A 345 26.27 -66.43 39.95
CA ARG A 345 27.73 -66.24 40.00
C ARG A 345 28.38 -67.10 41.07
N THR A 346 27.67 -67.42 42.15
CA THR A 346 28.07 -68.48 43.09
C THR A 346 28.11 -69.82 42.34
N ASN A 347 27.09 -70.13 41.53
CA ASN A 347 27.06 -71.36 40.71
C ASN A 347 28.07 -71.35 39.53
N LEU A 348 28.27 -70.20 38.87
CA LEU A 348 29.18 -70.02 37.72
C LEU A 348 30.63 -69.75 38.13
N SER A 349 30.92 -69.57 39.42
CA SER A 349 32.30 -69.59 39.94
C SER A 349 33.04 -70.90 39.60
N PHE A 350 32.28 -71.96 39.31
CA PHE A 350 32.78 -73.25 38.85
C PHE A 350 33.13 -73.31 37.35
N LEU A 351 32.63 -72.38 36.51
CA LEU A 351 32.72 -72.42 35.04
C LEU A 351 32.73 -70.99 34.44
N GLY A 352 33.91 -70.39 34.18
CA GLY A 352 33.91 -69.05 33.56
C GLY A 352 35.23 -68.40 33.11
N SER A 353 36.40 -69.04 33.21
CA SER A 353 37.69 -68.41 32.87
C SER A 353 38.01 -68.39 31.36
N ARG A 354 37.17 -67.76 30.51
CA ARG A 354 37.45 -67.59 29.06
C ARG A 354 36.55 -66.60 28.30
N THR A 355 36.77 -65.28 28.46
CA THR A 355 36.11 -64.24 27.63
C THR A 355 37.00 -63.05 27.25
N ALA A 356 38.34 -63.20 27.28
CA ALA A 356 39.27 -62.17 26.80
C ALA A 356 39.41 -62.16 25.27
N ASP A 357 39.54 -63.34 24.65
CA ASP A 357 40.00 -63.50 23.26
C ASP A 357 39.01 -62.99 22.18
N ASN A 358 37.72 -62.89 22.51
CA ASN A 358 36.69 -62.52 21.53
C ASN A 358 36.71 -61.04 21.13
N ARG A 359 37.26 -60.14 21.95
CA ARG A 359 37.26 -58.70 21.67
C ARG A 359 38.23 -58.36 20.53
N ASP A 360 39.43 -58.95 20.60
CA ASP A 360 40.48 -58.90 19.58
C ASP A 360 40.05 -59.49 18.23
N ALA A 361 39.13 -60.45 18.22
CA ALA A 361 38.68 -61.11 16.99
C ALA A 361 37.79 -60.19 16.13
N ILE A 362 36.92 -59.38 16.78
CA ILE A 362 36.00 -58.46 16.11
C ILE A 362 36.78 -57.29 15.48
N GLU A 363 37.70 -56.69 16.23
CA GLU A 363 38.48 -55.54 15.75
C GLU A 363 39.40 -55.89 14.55
N ARG A 364 39.83 -57.16 14.43
CA ARG A 364 40.56 -57.68 13.27
C ARG A 364 39.67 -58.02 12.07
N LEU A 365 38.36 -58.17 12.27
CA LEU A 365 37.37 -58.36 11.20
C LEU A 365 36.94 -57.02 10.61
N GLU A 366 36.68 -56.01 11.44
CA GLU A 366 36.36 -54.64 10.99
C GLU A 366 37.51 -54.05 10.15
N ARG A 367 38.77 -54.23 10.58
CA ARG A 367 39.96 -53.84 9.79
C ARG A 367 40.15 -54.63 8.48
N ARG A 368 39.29 -55.61 8.17
CA ARG A 368 39.29 -56.36 6.89
C ARG A 368 38.03 -56.13 6.03
N SER A 369 36.97 -55.52 6.56
CA SER A 369 35.76 -55.22 5.78
C SER A 369 35.83 -53.88 5.04
N GLY A 370 36.71 -52.96 5.46
CA GLY A 370 36.81 -51.61 4.90
C GLY A 370 35.73 -50.63 5.38
N ALA A 371 34.76 -51.10 6.16
CA ALA A 371 33.75 -50.25 6.76
C ALA A 371 34.36 -49.36 7.87
N LEU A 372 34.21 -48.05 7.75
CA LEU A 372 34.67 -47.06 8.73
C LEU A 372 33.51 -46.58 9.60
N HIS A 373 33.77 -46.37 10.90
CA HIS A 373 32.89 -45.58 11.75
C HIS A 373 33.25 -44.09 11.64
N ILE A 374 32.32 -43.24 11.21
CA ILE A 374 32.60 -41.84 10.84
C ILE A 374 31.83 -40.84 11.73
N GLU A 375 32.52 -39.79 12.19
CA GLU A 375 31.92 -38.57 12.76
C GLU A 375 31.85 -37.49 11.67
N VAL A 376 30.64 -37.03 11.31
CA VAL A 376 30.45 -35.95 10.32
C VAL A 376 30.13 -34.64 11.04
N VAL A 377 30.95 -33.62 10.82
CA VAL A 377 30.82 -32.28 11.41
C VAL A 377 30.53 -31.28 10.31
N ASN A 378 29.38 -30.62 10.36
CA ASN A 378 29.02 -29.62 9.34
C ASN A 378 29.62 -28.25 9.66
N ARG A 379 30.38 -27.67 8.72
CA ARG A 379 30.97 -26.32 8.72
C ARG A 379 30.76 -25.56 7.40
N SER A 380 29.84 -26.02 6.55
CA SER A 380 29.54 -25.37 5.26
C SER A 380 28.70 -24.09 5.40
N GLY A 381 27.97 -23.95 6.51
CA GLY A 381 26.93 -22.95 6.72
C GLY A 381 25.52 -23.44 6.34
N GLU A 382 25.41 -24.48 5.52
CA GLU A 382 24.13 -25.01 5.01
C GLU A 382 23.88 -26.47 5.41
N ARG A 383 22.62 -26.93 5.37
CA ARG A 383 22.27 -28.31 5.76
C ARG A 383 22.38 -29.36 4.64
N ALA A 384 22.39 -28.94 3.38
CA ALA A 384 22.43 -29.86 2.24
C ALA A 384 23.76 -30.62 2.10
N PRO A 385 24.96 -29.98 2.09
CA PRO A 385 26.23 -30.66 1.83
C PRO A 385 26.49 -31.84 2.78
N ALA A 386 26.32 -31.61 4.09
CA ALA A 386 26.55 -32.62 5.11
C ALA A 386 25.48 -33.72 5.16
N SER A 387 24.35 -33.57 4.45
CA SER A 387 23.32 -34.61 4.34
C SER A 387 23.58 -35.49 3.11
N GLN A 388 23.88 -34.89 1.95
CA GLN A 388 24.31 -35.62 0.74
C GLN A 388 25.57 -36.47 1.01
N LEU A 389 26.55 -35.93 1.73
CA LEU A 389 27.74 -36.67 2.16
C LEU A 389 27.39 -37.92 3.01
N ILE A 390 26.44 -37.81 3.94
CA ILE A 390 26.03 -38.93 4.80
C ILE A 390 25.45 -40.06 3.96
N GLU A 391 24.57 -39.74 3.01
CA GLU A 391 23.94 -40.71 2.11
C GLU A 391 24.96 -41.40 1.19
N GLU A 392 25.97 -40.68 0.71
CA GLU A 392 27.07 -41.27 -0.08
C GLU A 392 27.90 -42.26 0.76
N LEU A 393 28.32 -41.86 1.97
CA LEU A 393 29.12 -42.70 2.86
C LEU A 393 28.39 -43.99 3.28
N GLU A 394 27.09 -43.90 3.57
CA GLU A 394 26.28 -45.07 3.90
C GLU A 394 26.06 -45.99 2.68
N ARG A 395 25.93 -45.42 1.47
CA ARG A 395 25.87 -46.18 0.21
C ARG A 395 27.19 -46.91 -0.10
N GLN A 396 28.33 -46.33 0.30
CA GLN A 396 29.66 -46.96 0.26
C GLN A 396 29.89 -48.00 1.38
N GLY A 397 28.91 -48.22 2.27
CA GLY A 397 28.98 -49.21 3.35
C GLY A 397 29.78 -48.75 4.57
N HIS A 398 30.04 -47.44 4.71
CA HIS A 398 30.53 -46.86 5.95
C HIS A 398 29.38 -46.60 6.93
N ARG A 399 29.69 -46.38 8.21
CA ARG A 399 28.69 -46.21 9.26
C ARG A 399 28.87 -44.87 9.97
N ILE A 400 27.89 -43.99 9.83
CA ILE A 400 27.88 -42.73 10.56
C ILE A 400 27.55 -43.02 12.03
N VAL A 401 28.50 -42.77 12.93
CA VAL A 401 28.29 -42.94 14.38
C VAL A 401 27.90 -41.64 15.06
N ARG A 402 28.09 -40.49 14.40
CA ARG A 402 27.69 -39.19 14.92
C ARG A 402 27.59 -38.13 13.82
N ARG A 403 26.46 -37.42 13.77
CA ARG A 403 26.30 -36.14 13.05
C ARG A 403 26.42 -35.00 14.05
N VAL A 404 27.15 -33.93 13.70
CA VAL A 404 27.32 -32.74 14.53
C VAL A 404 27.11 -31.49 13.68
N GLU A 405 26.03 -30.76 13.92
CA GLU A 405 25.79 -29.46 13.28
C GLU A 405 26.46 -28.35 14.11
N ARG A 406 27.23 -27.47 13.46
CA ARG A 406 27.90 -26.30 14.08
C ARG A 406 27.72 -25.07 13.20
N VAL A 407 26.46 -24.73 12.94
CA VAL A 407 26.05 -23.60 12.08
C VAL A 407 26.40 -22.26 12.74
N ASP A 408 26.46 -22.20 14.07
CA ASP A 408 26.78 -20.99 14.85
C ASP A 408 28.28 -20.64 14.92
N GLU A 409 29.15 -21.49 14.39
CA GLU A 409 30.59 -21.21 14.28
C GLU A 409 30.96 -20.82 12.85
N PRO A 410 32.01 -20.00 12.63
CA PRO A 410 32.40 -19.58 11.29
C PRO A 410 32.66 -20.79 10.37
N PRO A 411 32.26 -20.69 9.08
CA PRO A 411 32.39 -21.78 8.13
C PRO A 411 33.86 -22.10 7.84
N ARG A 412 34.10 -23.30 7.29
CA ARG A 412 35.39 -23.71 6.74
C ARG A 412 35.34 -23.60 5.22
N ASP A 413 36.35 -22.97 4.64
CA ASP A 413 36.45 -22.84 3.18
C ASP A 413 36.73 -24.18 2.47
N VAL A 414 37.33 -25.15 3.19
CA VAL A 414 37.81 -26.44 2.67
C VAL A 414 37.32 -27.59 3.55
N THR A 415 37.00 -28.73 2.94
CA THR A 415 36.61 -29.97 3.61
C THR A 415 37.84 -30.72 4.13
N GLU A 416 37.78 -31.21 5.37
CA GLU A 416 38.92 -31.87 6.05
C GLU A 416 38.58 -33.31 6.47
N VAL A 417 39.53 -34.23 6.33
CA VAL A 417 39.41 -35.63 6.75
C VAL A 417 40.45 -35.93 7.84
N HIS A 418 40.00 -35.94 9.09
CA HIS A 418 40.80 -36.17 10.29
C HIS A 418 40.78 -37.66 10.65
N TYR A 419 41.93 -38.31 10.89
CA TYR A 419 42.02 -39.73 11.24
C TYR A 419 42.60 -40.01 12.64
N ARG A 420 42.15 -41.11 13.27
CA ARG A 420 42.84 -41.70 14.44
C ARG A 420 44.06 -42.50 13.97
N GLU A 421 45.11 -42.52 14.78
CA GLU A 421 46.28 -43.39 14.59
C GLU A 421 45.88 -44.83 14.21
N GLY A 422 46.54 -45.39 13.20
CA GLY A 422 46.22 -46.68 12.60
C GLY A 422 45.23 -46.65 11.43
N PHE A 423 44.49 -45.56 11.19
CA PHE A 423 43.49 -45.45 10.11
C PHE A 423 43.93 -44.63 8.89
N VAL A 424 45.18 -44.13 8.87
CA VAL A 424 45.70 -43.23 7.82
C VAL A 424 45.41 -43.69 6.39
N THR A 425 45.72 -44.94 6.02
CA THR A 425 45.50 -45.44 4.66
C THR A 425 44.03 -45.40 4.24
N ALA A 426 43.12 -45.79 5.14
CA ALA A 426 41.69 -45.78 4.86
C ALA A 426 41.13 -44.34 4.78
N ALA A 427 41.66 -43.42 5.58
CA ALA A 427 41.32 -42.00 5.52
C ALA A 427 41.85 -41.31 4.25
N THR A 428 43.04 -41.68 3.76
CA THR A 428 43.55 -41.22 2.46
C THR A 428 42.70 -41.74 1.31
N THR A 429 42.40 -43.05 1.26
CA THR A 429 41.52 -43.62 0.24
C THR A 429 40.12 -42.99 0.28
N LEU A 430 39.57 -42.72 1.47
CA LEU A 430 38.31 -42.00 1.60
C LEU A 430 38.41 -40.57 1.05
N GLY A 431 39.47 -39.83 1.40
CA GLY A 431 39.73 -38.49 0.87
C GLY A 431 39.84 -38.45 -0.66
N GLU A 432 40.45 -39.47 -1.27
CA GLU A 432 40.53 -39.64 -2.74
C GLU A 432 39.17 -39.91 -3.40
N THR A 433 38.17 -40.40 -2.66
CA THR A 433 36.80 -40.62 -3.16
C THR A 433 35.84 -39.44 -2.94
N LEU A 434 36.23 -38.44 -2.14
CA LEU A 434 35.40 -37.28 -1.83
C LEU A 434 35.61 -36.13 -2.82
N PRO A 435 34.56 -35.37 -3.17
CA PRO A 435 34.72 -34.15 -3.95
C PRO A 435 35.50 -33.08 -3.16
N GLY A 436 35.99 -32.05 -3.86
CA GLY A 436 36.75 -30.94 -3.26
C GLY A 436 38.25 -31.17 -3.12
N SER A 437 38.74 -32.41 -3.17
CA SER A 437 40.14 -32.79 -2.83
C SER A 437 40.51 -32.44 -1.37
N PRO A 438 39.83 -33.05 -0.38
CA PRO A 438 39.89 -32.61 1.02
C PRO A 438 41.26 -32.82 1.69
N GLU A 439 41.58 -31.97 2.68
CA GLU A 439 42.83 -32.08 3.44
C GLU A 439 42.78 -33.27 4.42
N VAL A 440 43.62 -34.29 4.18
CA VAL A 440 43.72 -35.50 5.02
C VAL A 440 44.81 -35.32 6.08
N SER A 441 44.44 -35.36 7.37
CA SER A 441 45.37 -35.07 8.48
C SER A 441 45.13 -35.94 9.73
N ALA A 442 46.13 -36.02 10.61
CA ALA A 442 45.98 -36.67 11.91
C ALA A 442 45.15 -35.78 12.84
N ALA A 443 44.16 -36.36 13.53
CA ALA A 443 43.14 -35.60 14.22
C ALA A 443 43.64 -34.84 15.48
N ASP A 444 43.58 -33.52 15.43
CA ASP A 444 43.67 -32.62 16.59
C ASP A 444 42.47 -31.65 16.58
N PRO A 445 41.56 -31.69 17.57
CA PRO A 445 41.54 -32.56 18.76
C PRO A 445 41.11 -34.01 18.46
N GLU A 446 41.38 -34.91 19.40
CA GLU A 446 41.11 -36.36 19.29
C GLU A 446 39.67 -36.68 18.83
N ILE A 447 39.53 -37.77 18.06
CA ILE A 447 38.24 -38.31 17.62
C ILE A 447 37.58 -39.07 18.79
N PRO A 448 36.26 -38.91 19.04
CA PRO A 448 35.55 -39.65 20.09
C PRO A 448 35.70 -41.18 19.99
N ARG A 449 35.71 -41.83 21.16
CA ARG A 449 35.70 -43.30 21.25
C ARG A 449 34.43 -43.84 20.58
N GLY A 450 34.60 -44.56 19.47
CA GLY A 450 33.51 -45.06 18.62
C GLY A 450 33.66 -44.68 17.14
N ALA A 451 34.25 -43.52 16.81
CA ALA A 451 34.60 -43.15 15.44
C ALA A 451 36.07 -43.47 15.13
N ASN A 452 36.38 -43.79 13.87
CA ASN A 452 37.72 -44.03 13.32
C ASN A 452 38.25 -42.80 12.57
N VAL A 453 37.35 -42.11 11.87
CA VAL A 453 37.61 -40.93 11.03
C VAL A 453 36.56 -39.86 11.37
N ARG A 454 36.95 -38.58 11.28
CA ARG A 454 36.06 -37.42 11.32
C ARG A 454 36.16 -36.69 9.98
N ILE A 455 35.02 -36.32 9.40
CA ILE A 455 34.98 -35.43 8.24
C ILE A 455 34.38 -34.09 8.69
N ILE A 456 35.05 -32.99 8.35
CA ILE A 456 34.59 -31.62 8.57
C ILE A 456 34.18 -31.06 7.21
N VAL A 457 32.89 -30.87 6.97
CA VAL A 457 32.35 -30.46 5.67
C VAL A 457 32.48 -28.95 5.52
N GLY A 458 33.27 -28.50 4.55
CA GLY A 458 33.46 -27.09 4.22
C GLY A 458 32.44 -26.56 3.21
N ALA A 459 32.60 -25.29 2.83
CA ALA A 459 31.81 -24.63 1.78
C ALA A 459 32.29 -24.96 0.34
N ASP A 460 33.41 -25.67 0.21
CA ASP A 460 33.89 -26.28 -1.03
C ASP A 460 33.11 -27.53 -1.46
N PHE A 461 32.41 -28.17 -0.52
CA PHE A 461 31.70 -29.42 -0.78
C PHE A 461 30.51 -29.15 -1.73
N PRO A 462 30.52 -29.67 -2.97
CA PRO A 462 29.49 -29.36 -3.94
C PRO A 462 28.16 -29.94 -3.49
N VAL A 463 27.13 -29.10 -3.50
CA VAL A 463 25.75 -29.56 -3.48
C VAL A 463 25.41 -29.97 -4.90
N GLU A 464 25.05 -31.23 -5.12
CA GLU A 464 24.32 -31.58 -6.33
C GLU A 464 22.94 -30.91 -6.22
N GLU A 465 22.65 -29.93 -7.07
CA GLU A 465 21.29 -29.42 -7.22
C GLU A 465 20.40 -30.64 -7.56
N PRO A 466 19.28 -30.86 -6.82
CA PRO A 466 18.39 -31.97 -7.14
C PRO A 466 17.94 -31.79 -8.58
N ALA A 467 18.13 -32.84 -9.40
CA ALA A 467 17.73 -32.81 -10.80
C ALA A 467 16.28 -32.31 -10.88
N PRO A 468 15.99 -31.27 -11.69
CA PRO A 468 14.72 -30.56 -11.61
C PRO A 468 13.59 -31.57 -11.77
N GLU A 469 12.70 -31.64 -10.78
CA GLU A 469 11.60 -32.59 -10.76
C GLU A 469 10.86 -32.47 -12.09
N GLU A 470 10.83 -33.55 -12.88
CA GLU A 470 10.11 -33.56 -14.15
C GLU A 470 8.65 -33.20 -13.84
N ALA A 471 8.25 -32.00 -14.26
CA ALA A 471 6.97 -31.44 -13.89
C ALA A 471 5.86 -32.46 -14.22
N GLY A 472 5.17 -32.92 -13.17
CA GLY A 472 4.04 -33.83 -13.33
C GLY A 472 3.07 -33.22 -14.34
N PRO A 473 2.53 -34.02 -15.29
CA PRO A 473 1.69 -33.48 -16.34
C PRO A 473 0.53 -32.72 -15.72
N ASP A 474 0.30 -31.48 -16.17
CA ASP A 474 -0.68 -30.57 -15.58
C ASP A 474 -2.02 -31.29 -15.39
N GLU A 475 -2.49 -31.37 -14.14
CA GLU A 475 -3.86 -31.76 -13.83
C GLU A 475 -4.78 -30.64 -14.31
N ALA A 476 -5.22 -30.77 -15.57
CA ALA A 476 -6.23 -29.92 -16.17
C ALA A 476 -7.59 -30.21 -15.52
N ASP A 477 -7.82 -29.60 -14.35
CA ASP A 477 -9.12 -29.59 -13.68
C ASP A 477 -10.21 -29.11 -14.65
N ASP A 478 -11.32 -29.86 -14.70
CA ASP A 478 -12.32 -29.75 -15.76
C ASP A 478 -13.06 -28.40 -15.77
N GLU A 479 -13.18 -27.78 -16.95
CA GLU A 479 -14.17 -26.71 -17.20
C GLU A 479 -15.58 -27.33 -17.26
N ASP A 480 -16.20 -27.50 -16.09
CA ASP A 480 -17.55 -28.05 -15.96
C ASP A 480 -18.59 -27.06 -16.56
N ALA A 481 -19.04 -27.36 -17.78
CA ALA A 481 -19.89 -26.48 -18.57
C ALA A 481 -21.37 -26.62 -18.20
N ASP A 482 -21.89 -25.70 -17.38
CA ASP A 482 -23.34 -25.58 -17.15
C ASP A 482 -24.00 -24.70 -18.23
N THR A 483 -24.79 -25.32 -19.10
CA THR A 483 -25.57 -24.64 -20.15
C THR A 483 -27.06 -24.92 -20.00
N GLY A 484 -27.79 -23.94 -19.47
CA GLY A 484 -29.25 -23.79 -19.59
C GLY A 484 -29.59 -22.31 -19.55
N ASP A 485 -29.93 -21.64 -20.66
CA ASP A 485 -31.09 -21.87 -21.53
C ASP A 485 -32.44 -21.84 -20.77
N THR A 486 -33.06 -20.66 -20.75
CA THR A 486 -34.48 -20.56 -21.10
C THR A 486 -34.80 -19.14 -21.56
N ALA A 487 -35.53 -19.02 -22.67
CA ALA A 487 -35.98 -17.73 -23.20
C ALA A 487 -37.26 -17.24 -22.52
N ALA A 488 -37.42 -15.91 -22.49
CA ALA A 488 -38.70 -15.23 -22.32
C ALA A 488 -38.67 -13.93 -23.14
N GLU A 489 -39.27 -13.97 -24.33
CA GLU A 489 -39.65 -12.78 -25.09
C GLU A 489 -41.09 -12.35 -24.70
N ASP A 490 -41.49 -11.18 -25.21
CA ASP A 490 -42.85 -10.60 -25.25
C ASP A 490 -43.50 -9.99 -23.98
N ASP A 491 -44.38 -9.01 -24.28
CA ASP A 491 -45.35 -8.26 -23.46
C ASP A 491 -44.80 -7.30 -22.35
N GLU A 492 -45.31 -6.07 -22.15
CA GLU A 492 -46.36 -5.29 -22.84
C GLU A 492 -46.18 -3.75 -22.60
N GLU A 493 -46.83 -2.92 -23.45
CA GLU A 493 -47.03 -1.44 -23.41
C GLU A 493 -45.81 -0.46 -23.32
#